data_AF-A0A412RR08-F1
#
_entry.id   AF-A0A412RR08-F1
#
_cell.length_a   1.000
_cell.length_b   1.000
_cell.length_c   1.000
_cell.angle_alpha   90.00
_cell.angle_beta   90.00
_cell.angle_gamma   90.00
#
_symmetry.space_group_name_H-M   'P 1'
#
loop_
_entity.id
_entity.type
_entity.pdbx_description
1 polymer ?
#
loop_
_entity_poly.entity_id
_entity_poly.type
_entity_poly.pdbx_seq_one_letter_code
_entity_poly.pdbx_strand_id
1 'polypeptide(L)'
;MTKAELLKEFDKLQKEKEIHIEGIHCNSNKSTIKNAIECLKCPDELLEKYLMVVSLKYENIGRTIAENGDFKRHSFNRLYVFNTARQILAN
;
A
#
# COMPACT_ATOMS: atom_id res chain seq x y z
N MET A 1 -16.48 11.35 -5.58
CA MET A 1 -16.79 10.31 -4.59
C MET A 1 -16.93 10.88 -3.18
N THR A 2 -17.97 10.46 -2.47
CA THR A 2 -18.16 10.67 -1.04
C THR A 2 -17.21 9.78 -0.22
N LYS A 3 -17.07 10.04 1.09
CA LYS A 3 -16.26 9.18 1.97
C LYS A 3 -16.85 7.76 2.06
N ALA A 4 -18.18 7.66 2.09
CA ALA A 4 -18.88 6.38 2.10
C ALA A 4 -18.63 5.59 0.81
N GLU A 5 -18.66 6.23 -0.35
CA GLU A 5 -18.32 5.59 -1.64
C GLU A 5 -16.87 5.10 -1.66
N LEU A 6 -15.92 5.88 -1.11
CA LEU A 6 -14.52 5.49 -1.02
C LEU A 6 -14.34 4.27 -0.12
N LEU A 7 -14.99 4.23 1.06
CA LEU A 7 -14.92 3.06 1.94
C LEU A 7 -15.53 1.81 1.31
N LYS A 8 -16.63 1.96 0.55
CA LYS A 8 -17.23 0.84 -0.21
C LYS A 8 -16.29 0.32 -1.29
N GLU A 9 -15.66 1.21 -2.06
CA GLU A 9 -14.69 0.80 -3.09
C GLU A 9 -13.45 0.12 -2.45
N PHE A 10 -12.96 0.67 -1.35
CA PHE A 10 -11.85 0.10 -0.60
C PHE A 10 -12.16 -1.32 -0.09
N ASP A 11 -13.31 -1.52 0.57
CA ASP A 11 -13.76 -2.85 1.03
C ASP A 11 -13.95 -3.83 -0.13
N LYS A 12 -14.55 -3.38 -1.24
CA LYS A 12 -14.70 -4.18 -2.46
C LYS A 12 -13.34 -4.66 -2.98
N LEU A 13 -12.38 -3.76 -3.14
CA LEU A 13 -11.05 -4.10 -3.69
C LEU A 13 -10.25 -5.03 -2.77
N GLN A 14 -10.35 -4.87 -1.46
CA GLN A 14 -9.72 -5.78 -0.50
C GLN A 14 -10.25 -7.21 -0.68
N LYS A 15 -11.58 -7.36 -0.84
CA LYS A 15 -12.23 -8.65 -1.07
C LYS A 15 -11.87 -9.26 -2.43
N GLU A 16 -11.93 -8.46 -3.50
CA GLU A 16 -11.61 -8.92 -4.87
C GLU A 16 -10.16 -9.39 -5.02
N LYS A 17 -9.23 -8.79 -4.27
CA LYS A 17 -7.80 -9.11 -4.36
C LYS A 17 -7.33 -10.05 -3.26
N GLU A 18 -8.19 -10.39 -2.31
CA GLU A 18 -7.84 -11.15 -1.10
C GLU A 18 -6.67 -10.52 -0.33
N ILE A 19 -6.67 -9.18 -0.24
CA ILE A 19 -5.64 -8.39 0.46
C ILE A 19 -6.35 -7.57 1.53
N HIS A 20 -5.93 -7.74 2.79
CA HIS A 20 -6.31 -6.85 3.88
C HIS A 20 -5.31 -5.70 3.99
N ILE A 21 -5.75 -4.47 4.21
CA ILE A 21 -4.89 -3.33 4.56
C ILE A 21 -5.37 -2.80 5.92
N GLU A 22 -4.47 -2.80 6.90
CA GLU A 22 -4.75 -2.31 8.25
C GLU A 22 -4.71 -0.76 8.33
N GLY A 23 -5.40 -0.20 9.33
CA GLY A 23 -5.33 1.23 9.66
C GLY A 23 -6.18 2.16 8.78
N ILE A 24 -7.01 1.62 7.88
CA ILE A 24 -7.93 2.38 7.04
C ILE A 24 -9.38 2.13 7.49
N HIS A 25 -10.04 3.16 8.00
CA HIS A 25 -11.38 3.04 8.60
C HIS A 25 -12.22 4.31 8.41
N CYS A 26 -13.45 4.32 8.93
CA CYS A 26 -14.40 5.42 8.75
C CYS A 26 -13.91 6.79 9.22
N ASN A 27 -13.00 6.82 10.20
CA ASN A 27 -12.39 8.05 10.71
C ASN A 27 -11.20 8.55 9.86
N SER A 28 -10.73 7.76 8.90
CA SER A 28 -9.66 8.17 8.00
C SER A 28 -10.17 9.29 7.08
N ASN A 29 -9.30 10.24 6.77
CA ASN A 29 -9.63 11.31 5.83
C ASN A 29 -9.75 10.74 4.39
N LYS A 30 -10.34 11.52 3.48
CA LYS A 30 -10.58 11.06 2.10
C LYS A 30 -9.29 10.75 1.34
N SER A 31 -8.20 11.50 1.55
CA SER A 31 -6.95 11.28 0.84
C SER A 31 -6.27 9.98 1.28
N THR A 32 -6.28 9.67 2.57
CA THR A 32 -5.79 8.40 3.12
C THR A 32 -6.53 7.21 2.53
N ILE A 33 -7.86 7.26 2.44
CA ILE A 33 -8.66 6.17 1.85
C ILE A 33 -8.37 6.03 0.35
N LYS A 34 -8.31 7.15 -0.40
CA LYS A 34 -7.95 7.14 -1.83
C LYS A 34 -6.57 6.55 -2.06
N ASN A 35 -5.58 6.91 -1.24
CA ASN A 35 -4.24 6.38 -1.35
C ASN A 35 -4.19 4.87 -1.09
N ALA A 36 -4.97 4.36 -0.13
CA ALA A 36 -5.10 2.92 0.08
C ALA A 36 -5.76 2.20 -1.11
N ILE A 37 -6.77 2.82 -1.74
CA ILE A 37 -7.37 2.33 -2.99
C ILE A 37 -6.34 2.29 -4.13
N GLU A 38 -5.52 3.34 -4.28
CA GLU A 38 -4.45 3.40 -5.28
C GLU A 38 -3.41 2.29 -5.05
N CYS A 39 -3.05 2.01 -3.79
CA CYS A 39 -2.19 0.89 -3.42
C CYS A 39 -2.77 -0.47 -3.82
N LEU A 40 -4.07 -0.69 -3.61
CA LEU A 40 -4.75 -1.93 -4.05
C LEU A 40 -4.79 -2.05 -5.58
N LYS A 41 -4.94 -0.94 -6.29
CA LYS A 41 -4.91 -0.91 -7.76
C LYS A 41 -3.50 -1.03 -8.35
N CYS A 42 -2.47 -0.79 -7.55
CA CYS A 42 -1.08 -0.91 -7.99
C CYS A 42 -0.77 -2.35 -8.44
N PRO A 43 -0.24 -2.55 -9.67
CA PRO A 43 0.23 -3.85 -10.13
C PRO A 43 1.37 -4.37 -9.25
N ASP A 44 1.40 -5.68 -9.04
CA ASP A 44 2.44 -6.31 -8.21
C ASP A 44 3.85 -6.11 -8.77
N GLU A 45 4.02 -6.08 -10.10
CA GLU A 45 5.31 -5.77 -10.74
C GLU A 45 5.81 -4.35 -10.40
N LEU A 46 4.89 -3.39 -10.26
CA LEU A 46 5.25 -2.03 -9.86
C LEU A 46 5.57 -1.96 -8.36
N LEU A 47 4.87 -2.73 -7.52
CA LEU A 47 5.16 -2.85 -6.09
C LEU A 47 6.55 -3.47 -5.83
N GLU A 48 6.98 -4.43 -6.62
CA GLU A 48 8.34 -5.00 -6.58
C GLU A 48 9.40 -3.91 -6.85
N LYS A 49 9.18 -3.10 -7.90
CA LYS A 49 10.05 -1.95 -8.22
C LYS A 49 10.05 -0.91 -7.09
N TYR A 50 8.90 -0.69 -6.45
CA TYR A 50 8.84 0.18 -5.26
C TYR A 50 9.60 -0.36 -4.08
N LEU A 51 9.57 -1.67 -3.83
CA LEU A 51 10.42 -2.26 -2.80
C LEU A 51 11.90 -2.05 -3.13
N MET A 52 12.32 -2.20 -4.39
CA MET A 52 13.69 -1.90 -4.81
C MET A 52 14.08 -0.44 -4.51
N VAL A 53 13.22 0.53 -4.81
CA VAL A 53 13.45 1.95 -4.48
C VAL A 53 13.59 2.15 -2.97
N VAL A 54 12.72 1.53 -2.16
CA VAL A 54 12.80 1.59 -0.70
C VAL A 54 14.10 0.97 -0.20
N SER A 55 14.50 -0.19 -0.71
CA SER A 55 15.74 -0.87 -0.34
C SER A 55 16.99 -0.06 -0.68
N LEU A 56 17.00 0.63 -1.82
CA LEU A 56 18.13 1.49 -2.21
C LEU A 56 18.28 2.72 -1.29
N LYS A 57 17.16 3.28 -0.80
CA LYS A 57 17.19 4.44 0.10
C LYS A 57 17.38 4.03 1.57
N TYR A 58 16.77 2.92 1.97
CA TYR A 58 16.66 2.45 3.35
C TYR A 58 16.91 0.94 3.40
N GLU A 59 18.18 0.54 3.28
CA GLU A 59 18.60 -0.86 3.12
C GLU A 59 18.01 -1.79 4.20
N ASN A 60 18.10 -1.40 5.48
CA ASN A 60 17.60 -2.23 6.58
C ASN A 60 16.08 -2.45 6.50
N ILE A 61 15.32 -1.42 6.13
CA ILE A 61 13.85 -1.51 5.99
C ILE A 61 13.51 -2.43 4.80
N GLY A 62 14.19 -2.23 3.68
CA GLY A 62 14.04 -3.08 2.49
C GLY A 62 14.31 -4.56 2.80
N ARG A 63 15.41 -4.85 3.50
CA ARG A 63 15.77 -6.22 3.93
C ARG A 63 14.70 -6.83 4.83
N THR A 64 14.29 -6.13 5.89
CA THR A 64 13.25 -6.63 6.81
C THR A 64 11.93 -6.93 6.11
N ILE A 65 11.52 -6.09 5.15
CA ILE A 65 10.28 -6.32 4.39
C ILE A 65 10.43 -7.51 3.43
N ALA A 66 11.57 -7.64 2.76
CA ALA A 66 11.84 -8.74 1.84
C ALA A 66 11.92 -10.10 2.55
N GLU A 67 12.37 -10.14 3.80
CA GLU A 67 12.43 -11.34 4.63
C GLU A 67 11.07 -11.70 5.25
N ASN A 68 10.12 -10.76 5.30
CA ASN A 68 8.80 -10.94 5.91
C ASN A 68 7.74 -11.46 4.91
N GLY A 69 8.05 -12.60 4.28
CA GLY A 69 7.14 -13.31 3.38
C GLY A 69 6.69 -12.49 2.16
N ASP A 70 5.48 -12.79 1.66
CA ASP A 70 4.91 -12.04 0.53
C ASP A 70 4.37 -10.67 0.99
N PHE A 71 5.26 -9.67 0.98
CA PHE A 71 4.91 -8.30 1.39
C PHE A 71 3.76 -7.70 0.57
N LYS A 72 3.51 -8.19 -0.65
CA LYS A 72 2.43 -7.69 -1.53
C LYS A 72 1.05 -8.04 -0.96
N ARG A 73 0.95 -9.08 -0.13
CA ARG A 73 -0.28 -9.49 0.56
C ARG A 73 -0.30 -9.12 2.04
N HIS A 74 0.83 -8.66 2.58
CA HIS A 74 0.97 -8.29 3.97
C HIS A 74 0.18 -7.00 4.30
N SER A 75 -0.57 -7.02 5.41
CA SER A 75 -1.55 -5.97 5.75
C SER A 75 -0.96 -4.59 5.94
N PHE A 76 0.23 -4.53 6.54
CA PHE A 76 0.99 -3.30 6.71
C PHE A 76 1.99 -3.01 5.57
N ASN A 77 2.87 -3.97 5.25
CA ASN A 77 4.03 -3.72 4.38
C ASN A 77 3.64 -3.26 2.96
N ARG A 78 2.55 -3.78 2.38
CA ARG A 78 2.11 -3.38 1.03
C ARG A 78 1.90 -1.87 0.94
N LEU A 79 1.11 -1.31 1.86
CA LEU A 79 0.82 0.13 1.89
C LEU A 79 2.05 0.95 2.27
N TYR A 80 2.87 0.44 3.18
CA TYR A 80 4.12 1.08 3.57
C TYR A 80 5.08 1.25 2.39
N VAL A 81 5.35 0.18 1.64
CA VAL A 81 6.22 0.20 0.45
C VAL A 81 5.67 1.16 -0.60
N PHE A 82 4.38 1.07 -0.90
CA PHE A 82 3.72 1.95 -1.87
C PHE A 82 3.88 3.44 -1.53
N ASN A 83 3.65 3.81 -0.27
CA ASN A 83 3.76 5.20 0.18
C ASN A 83 5.20 5.69 0.18
N THR A 84 6.10 4.90 0.74
CA THR A 84 7.51 5.28 0.94
C THR A 84 8.20 5.45 -0.40
N ALA A 85 8.00 4.53 -1.35
CA ALA A 85 8.59 4.66 -2.69
C ALA A 85 8.11 5.92 -3.41
N ARG A 86 6.80 6.23 -3.36
CA ARG A 86 6.26 7.45 -3.96
C ARG A 86 6.80 8.72 -3.30
N GLN A 87 7.03 8.70 -1.99
CA GLN A 87 7.65 9.81 -1.28
C GLN A 87 9.13 9.99 -1.69
N ILE A 88 9.88 8.91 -1.88
CA ILE A 88 11.26 8.96 -2.36
C ILE A 88 11.31 9.53 -3.78
N LEU A 89 10.43 9.08 -4.67
CA LEU A 89 10.40 9.47 -6.09
C LEU A 89 9.85 10.88 -6.34
N ALA A 90 9.14 11.47 -5.37
CA ALA A 90 8.61 12.83 -5.47
C ALA A 90 9.63 13.92 -5.05
N ASN A 91 10.78 13.52 -4.48
CA ASN A 91 11.88 14.39 -4.08
C ASN A 91 13.00 14.36 -5.12
#